data_AF-U2MQT7-F1
#
_entry.id   AF-U2MQT7-F1
#
_cell.length_a   1.000
_cell.length_b   1.000
_cell.length_c   1.000
_cell.angle_alpha   90.00
_cell.angle_beta   90.00
_cell.angle_gamma   90.00
#
_symmetry.space_group_name_H-M   'P 1'
#
loop_
_entity.id
_entity.type
_entity.pdbx_description
1 polymer ?
#
loop_
_entity_poly.entity_id
_entity_poly.type
_entity_poly.pdbx_seq_one_letter_code
_entity_poly.pdbx_strand_id
1 'polypeptide(L)'
;MNLISCSRSDTDSQLKAVVDSFATHYYNWQFKQALPYCTPESESWLRFAATNVQQSDVDILRAQDEGASYQINDIKFGLGDSTAIVSLTVSHYLRMDTVGNAGQFVNKADFQLPVVCRNGRWMVHLTALPYSQNGRPTAK
;
A
#
# COMPACT_ATOMS: atom_id res chain seq x y z
N MET A 1 35.92 -0.42 6.26
CA MET A 1 34.46 -0.68 6.24
C MET A 1 33.78 0.40 7.08
N ASN A 2 32.94 1.25 6.48
CA ASN A 2 32.12 2.19 7.26
C ASN A 2 30.84 1.48 7.70
N LEU A 3 30.75 1.19 8.99
CA LEU A 3 29.49 0.85 9.67
C LEU A 3 28.69 2.14 9.79
N ILE A 4 27.73 2.34 8.88
CA ILE A 4 26.71 3.37 9.08
C ILE A 4 25.80 2.83 10.19
N SER A 5 25.99 3.36 11.40
CA SER A 5 25.06 3.17 12.50
C SER A 5 23.78 3.94 12.15
N CYS A 6 22.81 3.26 11.53
CA CYS A 6 21.47 3.82 11.36
C CYS A 6 20.82 3.85 12.74
N SER A 7 20.52 5.05 13.24
CA SER A 7 19.70 5.18 14.44
C SER A 7 18.29 4.65 14.14
N ARG A 8 17.60 4.08 15.14
CA ARG A 8 16.24 3.54 14.98
C ARG A 8 15.26 4.63 14.48
N SER A 9 15.47 5.88 14.86
CA SER A 9 14.69 7.04 14.38
C SER A 9 14.82 7.31 12.88
N ASP A 10 16.01 7.11 12.30
CA ASP A 10 16.24 7.32 10.86
C ASP A 10 15.60 6.17 10.05
N THR A 11 15.72 4.94 10.56
CA THR A 11 15.09 3.74 9.99
C THR A 11 13.56 3.88 9.96
N ASP A 12 12.95 4.32 11.07
CA ASP A 12 11.51 4.56 11.15
C ASP A 12 11.05 5.65 10.18
N SER A 13 11.85 6.71 10.01
CA SER A 13 11.54 7.82 9.12
C SER A 13 11.57 7.41 7.65
N GLN A 14 12.56 6.62 7.24
CA GLN A 14 12.66 6.13 5.86
C GLN A 14 11.55 5.12 5.53
N LEU A 15 11.22 4.22 6.45
CA LEU A 15 10.11 3.28 6.31
C LEU A 15 8.79 4.04 6.15
N LYS A 16 8.53 5.03 7.01
CA LYS A 16 7.32 5.86 6.93
C LYS A 16 7.23 6.58 5.60
N ALA A 17 8.31 7.19 5.12
CA ALA A 17 8.33 7.88 3.82
C ALA A 17 8.00 6.95 2.63
N VAL A 18 8.50 5.70 2.67
CA VAL A 18 8.20 4.69 1.65
C VAL A 18 6.72 4.31 1.68
N VAL A 19 6.16 4.05 2.87
CA VAL A 19 4.74 3.70 3.01
C VAL A 19 3.84 4.86 2.63
N ASP A 20 4.20 6.08 3.03
CA ASP A 20 3.50 7.32 2.71
C ASP A 20 3.39 7.51 1.19
N SER A 21 4.54 7.47 0.50
CA SER A 21 4.56 7.64 -0.95
C SER A 21 3.85 6.48 -1.67
N PHE A 22 4.03 5.25 -1.21
CA PHE A 22 3.29 4.10 -1.76
C PHE A 22 1.77 4.26 -1.58
N ALA A 23 1.29 4.56 -0.37
CA ALA A 23 -0.13 4.66 -0.06
C ALA A 23 -0.80 5.81 -0.80
N THR A 24 -0.12 6.96 -0.89
CA THR A 24 -0.56 8.13 -1.69
C THR A 24 -0.86 7.72 -3.13
N HIS A 25 0.03 6.96 -3.77
CA HIS A 25 -0.16 6.58 -5.16
C HIS A 25 -1.05 5.36 -5.35
N TYR A 26 -0.85 4.30 -4.55
CA TYR A 26 -1.53 3.02 -4.73
C TYR A 26 -3.04 3.14 -4.51
N TYR A 27 -3.49 3.80 -3.43
CA TYR A 27 -4.91 3.94 -3.14
C TYR A 27 -5.63 4.95 -4.05
N ASN A 28 -4.88 5.79 -4.76
CA ASN A 28 -5.36 6.66 -5.84
C ASN A 28 -5.17 6.03 -7.24
N TRP A 29 -4.87 4.72 -7.30
CA TRP A 29 -4.71 3.93 -8.54
C TRP A 29 -3.61 4.46 -9.49
N GLN A 30 -2.66 5.19 -8.95
CA GLN A 30 -1.46 5.68 -9.63
C GLN A 30 -0.37 4.59 -9.57
N PHE A 31 -0.68 3.40 -10.08
CA PHE A 31 0.18 2.21 -9.90
C PHE A 31 1.60 2.42 -10.44
N LYS A 32 1.75 3.12 -11.56
CA LYS A 32 3.07 3.43 -12.12
C LYS A 32 3.91 4.28 -11.15
N GLN A 33 3.28 5.20 -10.43
CA GLN A 33 3.91 6.07 -9.44
C GLN A 33 4.18 5.33 -8.11
N ALA A 34 3.43 4.27 -7.81
CA ALA A 34 3.66 3.43 -6.62
C ALA A 34 4.83 2.44 -6.79
N LEU A 35 5.17 2.04 -8.02
CA LEU A 35 6.23 1.06 -8.33
C LEU A 35 7.60 1.34 -7.68
N PRO A 36 8.14 2.58 -7.67
CA PRO A 36 9.47 2.87 -7.10
C PRO A 36 9.61 2.57 -5.61
N TYR A 37 8.48 2.43 -4.90
CA TYR A 37 8.40 2.15 -3.47
C TYR A 37 8.23 0.66 -3.18
N CYS A 38 8.14 -0.18 -4.21
CA CYS A 38 7.90 -1.61 -4.10
C CYS A 38 9.15 -2.43 -4.43
N THR A 39 9.25 -3.64 -3.88
CA THR A 39 10.26 -4.60 -4.34
C THR A 39 9.99 -5.03 -5.79
N PRO A 40 11.01 -5.46 -6.56
CA PRO A 40 10.81 -5.91 -7.94
C PRO A 40 9.76 -7.03 -8.09
N GLU A 41 9.67 -7.94 -7.12
CA GLU A 41 8.69 -9.05 -7.14
C GLU A 41 7.24 -8.53 -7.03
N SER A 42 7.06 -7.38 -6.38
CA SER A 42 5.76 -6.74 -6.20
C SER A 42 5.22 -6.11 -7.49
N GLU A 43 6.07 -5.87 -8.50
CA GLU A 43 5.68 -5.25 -9.76
C GLU A 43 4.55 -6.02 -10.46
N SER A 44 4.60 -7.36 -10.40
CA SER A 44 3.56 -8.23 -10.95
C SER A 44 2.16 -7.91 -10.40
N TRP A 45 2.04 -7.61 -9.11
CA TRP A 45 0.78 -7.24 -8.47
C TRP A 45 0.28 -5.87 -8.89
N LEU A 46 1.17 -4.88 -9.04
CA LEU A 46 0.79 -3.54 -9.51
C LEU A 46 0.38 -3.57 -10.98
N ARG A 47 1.05 -4.38 -11.81
CA ARG A 47 0.64 -4.62 -13.20
C ARG A 47 -0.71 -5.32 -13.27
N PHE A 48 -0.91 -6.36 -12.46
CA PHE A 48 -2.20 -7.04 -12.37
C PHE A 48 -3.32 -6.07 -11.98
N ALA A 49 -3.11 -5.23 -10.94
CA ALA A 49 -4.07 -4.19 -10.58
C ALA A 49 -4.35 -3.25 -11.76
N ALA A 50 -3.31 -2.72 -12.41
CA ALA A 50 -3.45 -1.84 -13.56
C ALA A 50 -4.24 -2.47 -14.72
N THR A 51 -4.11 -3.78 -14.97
CA THR A 51 -4.87 -4.48 -16.01
C THR A 51 -6.36 -4.65 -15.70
N ASN A 52 -6.75 -4.53 -14.43
CA ASN A 52 -8.15 -4.60 -14.01
C ASN A 52 -8.84 -3.21 -13.98
N VAL A 53 -8.11 -2.13 -14.27
CA VAL A 53 -8.69 -0.78 -14.31
C VAL A 53 -9.57 -0.60 -15.54
N GLN A 54 -10.81 -0.19 -15.33
CA GLN A 54 -11.75 0.15 -16.39
C GLN A 54 -11.92 1.67 -16.54
N GLN A 55 -12.46 2.11 -17.67
CA GLN A 55 -12.72 3.53 -17.90
C GLN A 55 -13.70 4.11 -16.87
N SER A 56 -14.72 3.32 -16.48
CA SER A 56 -15.67 3.68 -15.42
C SER A 56 -14.98 3.98 -14.09
N ASP A 57 -13.92 3.25 -13.75
CA ASP A 57 -13.15 3.50 -12.52
C ASP A 57 -12.37 4.82 -12.61
N VAL A 58 -11.78 5.09 -13.78
CA VAL A 58 -11.07 6.35 -14.04
C VAL A 58 -12.03 7.53 -13.93
N ASP A 59 -13.25 7.38 -14.43
CA ASP A 59 -14.28 8.42 -14.36
C ASP A 59 -14.72 8.67 -12.91
N ILE A 60 -14.88 7.61 -12.09
CA ILE A 60 -15.16 7.73 -10.65
C ILE A 60 -14.02 8.47 -9.95
N LEU A 61 -12.77 8.08 -10.18
CA LEU A 61 -11.59 8.72 -9.56
C LEU A 61 -11.45 10.20 -9.94
N ARG A 62 -11.79 10.56 -11.18
CA ARG A 62 -11.74 11.96 -11.66
C ARG A 62 -12.88 12.83 -11.15
N ALA A 63 -14.03 12.22 -10.84
CA ALA A 63 -15.19 12.92 -10.32
C ALA A 63 -15.12 13.18 -8.80
N GLN A 64 -14.14 12.60 -8.10
CA GLN A 64 -13.94 12.83 -6.68
C GLN A 64 -13.36 14.23 -6.43
N ASP A 65 -14.01 14.99 -5.53
CA ASP A 65 -13.48 16.27 -5.04
C ASP A 65 -12.17 16.09 -4.27
N GLU A 66 -12.04 14.97 -3.56
CA GLU A 66 -10.87 14.57 -2.79
C GLU A 66 -10.54 13.09 -3.07
N GLY A 67 -9.26 12.80 -3.35
CA GLY A 67 -8.78 11.44 -3.55
C GLY A 67 -8.70 10.63 -2.24
N ALA A 68 -8.25 9.38 -2.35
CA ALA A 68 -8.05 8.52 -1.19
C ALA A 68 -7.02 9.13 -0.22
N SER A 69 -7.34 9.08 1.07
CA SER A 69 -6.46 9.49 2.17
C SER A 69 -6.14 8.30 3.07
N TYR A 70 -5.07 8.41 3.87
CA TYR A 70 -4.68 7.34 4.79
C TYR A 70 -4.02 7.87 6.05
N GLN A 71 -3.99 7.02 7.07
CA GLN A 71 -3.29 7.22 8.32
C GLN A 71 -2.46 5.98 8.65
N ILE A 72 -1.17 6.18 8.94
CA ILE A 72 -0.31 5.13 9.51
C ILE A 72 -0.62 5.04 11.00
N ASN A 73 -1.11 3.88 11.43
CA ASN A 73 -1.54 3.65 12.81
C ASN A 73 -0.44 3.00 13.66
N ASP A 74 0.24 1.99 13.10
CA ASP A 74 1.21 1.19 13.84
C ASP A 74 2.24 0.56 12.88
N ILE A 75 3.44 0.30 13.39
CA ILE A 75 4.54 -0.36 12.68
C ILE A 75 5.07 -1.47 13.58
N LYS A 76 4.87 -2.72 13.17
CA LYS A 76 5.34 -3.91 13.89
C LYS A 76 6.55 -4.50 13.18
N PHE A 77 7.74 -4.31 13.75
CA PHE A 77 8.97 -4.91 13.25
C PHE A 77 8.99 -6.42 13.51
N GLY A 78 9.44 -7.18 12.51
CA GLY A 78 9.70 -8.60 12.62
C GLY A 78 11.04 -8.90 13.29
N LEU A 79 11.33 -10.19 13.47
CA LEU A 79 12.60 -10.65 14.05
C LEU A 79 13.79 -10.17 13.19
N GLY A 80 14.74 -9.47 13.81
CA GLY A 80 15.93 -8.94 13.15
C GLY A 80 15.73 -7.60 12.43
N ASP A 81 14.63 -6.88 12.70
CA ASP A 81 14.35 -5.49 12.26
C ASP A 81 14.50 -5.23 10.75
N SER A 82 14.50 -6.29 9.94
CA SER A 82 14.65 -6.25 8.48
C SER A 82 13.32 -6.42 7.75
N THR A 83 12.24 -6.68 8.48
CA THR A 83 10.87 -6.74 7.99
C THR A 83 9.96 -5.99 8.95
N ALA A 84 8.84 -5.47 8.46
CA ALA A 84 7.79 -4.92 9.30
C ALA A 84 6.42 -5.08 8.64
N ILE A 85 5.38 -5.05 9.46
CA ILE A 85 3.99 -4.91 9.02
C ILE A 85 3.50 -3.54 9.44
N VAL A 86 3.06 -2.73 8.47
CA VAL A 86 2.51 -1.40 8.71
C VAL A 86 0.99 -1.45 8.65
N SER A 87 0.35 -1.01 9.73
CA SER A 87 -1.10 -0.93 9.82
C SER A 87 -1.57 0.45 9.36
N LEU A 88 -2.47 0.47 8.39
CA LEU A 88 -3.04 1.67 7.79
C LEU A 88 -4.55 1.68 7.97
N THR A 89 -5.10 2.88 8.13
CA THR A 89 -6.51 3.14 7.86
C THR A 89 -6.59 3.99 6.61
N VAL A 90 -7.36 3.55 5.61
CA VAL A 90 -7.53 4.23 4.33
C VAL A 90 -8.99 4.67 4.20
N SER A 91 -9.20 5.92 3.78
CA SER A 91 -10.51 6.53 3.64
C SER A 91 -10.76 6.99 2.21
N HIS A 92 -12.04 7.04 1.81
CA HIS A 92 -12.50 7.56 0.52
C HIS A 92 -11.80 6.93 -0.69
N TYR A 93 -11.54 5.62 -0.65
CA TYR A 93 -10.81 4.94 -1.71
C TYR A 93 -11.74 4.11 -2.59
N LEU A 94 -11.32 3.91 -3.85
CA LEU A 94 -11.98 3.00 -4.77
C LEU A 94 -11.40 1.60 -4.58
N ARG A 95 -12.23 0.66 -4.12
CA ARG A 95 -11.86 -0.75 -4.04
C ARG A 95 -12.04 -1.39 -5.40
N MET A 96 -10.97 -1.99 -5.92
CA MET A 96 -11.00 -2.75 -7.17
C MET A 96 -11.96 -3.93 -7.09
N ASP A 97 -12.78 -4.11 -8.12
CA ASP A 97 -13.56 -5.33 -8.35
C ASP A 97 -12.84 -6.18 -9.42
N THR A 98 -12.35 -7.35 -9.03
CA THR A 98 -11.62 -8.26 -9.92
C THR A 98 -12.53 -9.12 -10.80
N VAL A 99 -13.85 -8.98 -10.69
CA VAL A 99 -14.86 -9.75 -11.45
C VAL A 99 -15.44 -8.93 -12.61
N GLY A 100 -14.83 -7.79 -12.94
CA GLY A 100 -15.14 -7.03 -14.15
C GLY A 100 -16.27 -6.01 -14.01
N ASN A 101 -16.72 -5.71 -12.79
CA ASN A 101 -17.58 -4.55 -12.55
C ASN A 101 -16.74 -3.30 -12.24
N ALA A 102 -17.39 -2.14 -12.22
CA ALA A 102 -16.80 -0.93 -11.68
C ALA A 102 -16.40 -1.15 -10.21
N GLY A 103 -15.29 -0.54 -9.81
CA GLY A 103 -14.80 -0.51 -8.45
C GLY A 103 -15.85 0.07 -7.50
N GLN A 104 -15.81 -0.41 -6.26
CA GLN A 104 -16.73 0.03 -5.23
C GLN A 104 -16.08 1.13 -4.39
N PHE A 105 -16.76 2.26 -4.26
CA PHE A 105 -16.33 3.30 -3.32
C PHE A 105 -16.47 2.80 -1.88
N VAL A 106 -15.41 2.98 -1.09
CA VAL A 106 -15.37 2.58 0.32
C VAL A 106 -14.96 3.78 1.17
N ASN A 107 -15.82 4.15 2.11
CA ASN A 107 -15.58 5.27 3.01
C ASN A 107 -14.34 5.06 3.87
N LYS A 108 -14.13 3.85 4.40
CA LYS A 108 -13.03 3.54 5.31
C LYS A 108 -12.75 2.04 5.38
N ALA A 109 -11.47 1.66 5.38
CA ALA A 109 -11.04 0.30 5.67
C ALA A 109 -9.61 0.24 6.23
N ASP A 110 -9.32 -0.82 6.98
CA ASP A 110 -7.99 -1.06 7.54
C ASP A 110 -7.18 -2.04 6.68
N PHE A 111 -5.88 -1.77 6.55
CA PHE A 111 -4.95 -2.54 5.74
C PHE A 111 -3.68 -2.88 6.51
N GLN A 112 -3.02 -3.94 6.06
CA GLN A 112 -1.67 -4.31 6.50
C GLN A 112 -0.76 -4.35 5.29
N LEU A 113 0.31 -3.54 5.33
CA LEU A 113 1.33 -3.54 4.29
C LEU A 113 2.62 -4.18 4.81
N PRO A 114 3.03 -5.32 4.23
CA PRO A 114 4.36 -5.86 4.47
C PRO A 114 5.42 -4.96 3.82
N VAL A 115 6.46 -4.66 4.59
CA VAL A 115 7.67 -3.96 4.13
C VAL A 115 8.92 -4.75 4.50
N VAL A 116 9.95 -4.62 3.67
CA VAL A 116 11.25 -5.29 3.86
C VAL A 116 12.39 -4.30 3.65
N CYS A 117 13.41 -4.38 4.49
CA CYS A 117 14.66 -3.66 4.32
C CYS A 117 15.64 -4.54 3.54
N ARG A 118 16.08 -4.08 2.37
CA ARG A 118 17.09 -4.76 1.55
C ARG A 118 18.22 -3.78 1.30
N ASN A 119 19.45 -4.14 1.67
CA ASN A 119 20.63 -3.30 1.52
C ASN A 119 20.45 -1.88 2.12
N GLY A 120 19.79 -1.79 3.28
CA GLY A 120 19.56 -0.51 3.97
C GLY A 120 18.42 0.35 3.43
N ARG A 121 17.61 -0.17 2.49
CA ARG A 121 16.44 0.53 1.93
C ARG A 121 15.15 -0.23 2.22
N TRP A 122 14.19 0.41 2.88
CA TRP A 122 12.83 -0.12 3.01
C TRP A 122 12.06 -0.04 1.70
N MET A 123 11.25 -1.06 1.46
CA MET A 123 10.39 -1.21 0.29
C MET A 123 9.11 -1.97 0.68
N VAL A 124 7.98 -1.66 0.05
CA VAL A 124 6.75 -2.45 0.15
C VAL A 124 6.93 -3.79 -0.57
N HIS A 125 6.58 -4.89 0.09
CA HIS A 125 6.78 -6.24 -0.42
C HIS A 125 5.46 -7.01 -0.55
N LEU A 126 4.80 -6.84 -1.69
CA LEU A 126 3.51 -7.46 -1.95
C LEU A 126 3.67 -8.92 -2.38
N THR A 127 2.92 -9.79 -1.72
CA THR A 127 2.68 -11.19 -2.13
C THR A 127 1.26 -11.44 -2.65
N ALA A 128 0.41 -10.41 -2.59
CA ALA A 128 -0.93 -10.33 -3.13
C ALA A 128 -1.35 -8.84 -3.21
N LEU A 129 -2.48 -8.55 -3.84
CA LEU A 129 -3.09 -7.21 -3.74
C LEU A 129 -3.41 -6.87 -2.27
N PRO A 130 -3.07 -5.66 -1.78
CA PRO A 130 -3.55 -5.15 -0.50
C PRO A 130 -5.07 -5.31 -0.34
N TYR A 131 -5.48 -6.02 0.71
CA TYR A 131 -6.88 -6.27 1.01
C TYR A 131 -7.26 -5.69 2.38
N SER A 132 -8.53 -5.28 2.49
CA SER A 132 -9.08 -4.75 3.74
C SER A 132 -9.23 -5.84 4.79
N GLN A 133 -8.73 -5.60 6.00
CA GLN A 133 -8.81 -6.55 7.12
C GLN A 133 -10.24 -6.72 7.66
N ASN A 134 -11.07 -5.67 7.54
CA ASN A 134 -12.46 -5.70 7.98
C ASN A 134 -13.43 -6.26 6.92
N GLY A 135 -12.89 -6.73 5.78
CA GLY A 135 -13.65 -7.30 4.67
C GLY A 135 -13.84 -8.82 4.73
N ARG A 136 -13.34 -9.51 5.78
CA ARG A 136 -13.73 -10.91 6.01
C ARG A 136 -15.18 -10.89 6.49
N PRO A 137 -16.13 -11.53 5.79
CA PRO A 137 -17.40 -11.87 6.43
C PRO A 137 -17.04 -12.68 7.68
N THR A 138 -17.43 -12.19 8.86
CA THR A 138 -17.47 -13.03 10.05
C THR A 138 -18.34 -14.21 9.68
N ALA A 139 -17.74 -15.40 9.56
CA ALA A 139 -18.51 -16.63 9.47
C ALA A 139 -19.43 -16.66 10.68
N LYS A 140 -20.73 -16.53 10.45
CA LYS A 140 -21.76 -16.88 11.42
C LYS A 140 -21.82 -18.39 11.51
#